data_AF-W7HLD7-F1
#
_entry.id   AF-W7HLD7-F1
#
_cell.length_a   1.000
_cell.length_b   1.000
_cell.length_c   1.000
_cell.angle_alpha   90.00
_cell.angle_beta   90.00
_cell.angle_gamma   90.00
#
_symmetry.space_group_name_H-M   'P 1'
#
loop_
_entity.id
_entity.type
_entity.pdbx_description
1 polymer ?
#
loop_
_entity_poly.entity_id
_entity_poly.type
_entity_poly.pdbx_seq_one_letter_code
_entity_poly.pdbx_strand_id
1 'polypeptide(L)'
;MANSKFEYVRHFEAATTTHLLPNTHIVIRIDGRSFHRFTTLHSFTKPNDIRALNLMNACATAVMHDLGGAAISLAYGTSDEFSFLLRRECDLFDRREAKLVSTVVSIFTAHYIALWPDFFPGVTLQRPLPSFDGRAVCYPSVPNVRDYFAWRQADCHINNLYNTAFWALIQMGGATPREAEATLAGTVAKDKHEILFSRFKVNYNQELEIFRKGSVVYRNYGAVSDLAGEEEGEGEKDEVADESKEEKKEASSSRTQPLEAMQGKSRAQQKREAKKLAKAEVVIEHVDIIKDAFWEKRPWILHWTLGRRNEYGGTMQ
;
A
#
# COMPACT_ATOMS: atom_id res chain seq x y z
N MET A 1 -44.21 18.21 1.73
CA MET A 1 -42.76 17.92 1.65
C MET A 1 -42.02 19.22 1.35
N ALA A 2 -41.27 19.78 2.30
CA ALA A 2 -40.58 21.06 2.12
C ALA A 2 -39.25 20.93 1.34
N ASN A 3 -38.62 19.75 1.37
CA ASN A 3 -37.30 19.53 0.76
C ASN A 3 -37.35 19.22 -0.75
N SER A 4 -38.52 18.84 -1.30
CA SER A 4 -38.65 18.50 -2.72
C SER A 4 -38.39 19.70 -3.64
N LYS A 5 -38.60 20.94 -3.17
CA LYS A 5 -38.26 22.17 -3.90
C LYS A 5 -36.76 22.31 -4.17
N PHE A 6 -35.92 21.75 -3.30
CA PHE A 6 -34.46 21.92 -3.35
C PHE A 6 -33.74 20.66 -3.86
N GLU A 7 -34.43 19.52 -3.99
CA GLU A 7 -33.81 18.24 -4.34
C GLU A 7 -33.11 18.24 -5.71
N TYR A 8 -33.53 19.11 -6.63
CA TYR A 8 -32.94 19.22 -7.96
C TYR A 8 -31.42 19.48 -7.95
N VAL A 9 -30.87 20.08 -6.88
CA VAL A 9 -29.43 20.36 -6.75
C VAL A 9 -28.58 19.09 -6.68
N ARG A 10 -29.16 17.95 -6.29
CA ARG A 10 -28.46 16.64 -6.25
C ARG A 10 -28.07 16.15 -7.64
N HIS A 11 -28.77 16.58 -8.70
CA HIS A 11 -28.43 16.19 -10.07
C HIS A 11 -27.08 16.74 -10.52
N PHE A 12 -26.64 17.88 -9.98
CA PHE A 12 -25.32 18.45 -10.30
C PHE A 12 -24.18 17.59 -9.74
N GLU A 13 -24.37 16.98 -8.56
CA GLU A 13 -23.42 16.00 -8.01
C GLU A 13 -23.44 14.70 -8.82
N ALA A 14 -24.64 14.20 -9.16
CA ALA A 14 -24.78 12.96 -9.92
C ALA A 14 -24.14 13.06 -11.32
N ALA A 15 -24.32 14.18 -12.01
CA ALA A 15 -23.75 14.42 -13.33
C ALA A 15 -22.21 14.52 -13.34
N THR A 16 -21.59 14.81 -12.19
CA THR A 16 -20.14 14.96 -12.05
C THR A 16 -19.48 13.82 -11.27
N THR A 17 -20.25 12.81 -10.87
CA THR A 17 -19.73 11.65 -10.13
C THR A 17 -18.96 10.73 -11.07
N THR A 18 -17.64 10.61 -10.85
CA THR A 18 -16.79 9.65 -11.56
C THR A 18 -16.83 8.28 -10.88
N HIS A 19 -17.21 7.25 -11.66
CA HIS A 19 -17.07 5.85 -11.29
C HIS A 19 -15.86 5.24 -12.01
N LEU A 20 -14.95 4.64 -11.25
CA LEU A 20 -13.75 4.02 -11.80
C LEU A 20 -14.10 2.73 -12.56
N LEU A 21 -13.47 2.55 -13.72
CA LEU A 21 -13.76 1.45 -14.65
C LEU A 21 -13.83 0.09 -13.95
N PRO A 22 -14.92 -0.69 -14.06
CA PRO A 22 -15.02 -2.03 -13.50
C PRO A 22 -13.92 -2.96 -14.04
N ASN A 23 -13.65 -4.04 -13.31
CA ASN A 23 -12.67 -5.04 -13.73
C ASN A 23 -11.29 -4.44 -14.07
N THR A 24 -10.88 -3.43 -13.30
CA THR A 24 -9.51 -2.88 -13.32
C THR A 24 -8.98 -2.78 -11.90
N HIS A 25 -7.67 -2.99 -11.75
CA HIS A 25 -6.98 -2.66 -10.52
C HIS A 25 -7.04 -1.16 -10.32
N ILE A 26 -7.21 -0.71 -9.08
CA ILE A 26 -7.14 0.71 -8.76
C ILE A 26 -5.91 0.92 -7.91
N VAL A 27 -5.04 1.84 -8.29
CA VAL A 27 -3.99 2.34 -7.40
C VAL A 27 -4.38 3.72 -6.91
N ILE A 28 -4.49 3.87 -5.60
CA ILE A 28 -4.65 5.16 -4.95
C ILE A 28 -3.30 5.59 -4.42
N ARG A 29 -2.71 6.65 -5.01
CA ARG A 29 -1.47 7.23 -4.52
C ARG A 29 -1.77 8.49 -3.72
N ILE A 30 -1.17 8.60 -2.55
CA ILE A 30 -1.17 9.79 -1.71
C ILE A 30 0.23 10.38 -1.62
N ASP A 31 0.31 11.70 -1.47
CA ASP A 31 1.57 12.45 -1.40
C ASP A 31 1.49 13.59 -0.38
N GLY A 32 2.56 13.79 0.39
CA GLY A 32 2.67 14.79 1.43
C GLY A 32 2.67 16.22 0.88
N ARG A 33 1.64 17.01 1.21
CA ARG A 33 1.54 18.39 0.70
C ARG A 33 2.58 19.30 1.35
N SER A 34 3.47 19.86 0.50
CA SER A 34 4.54 20.76 0.93
C SER A 34 5.44 20.14 2.01
N PHE A 35 5.70 18.83 1.90
CA PHE A 35 6.41 18.07 2.94
C PHE A 35 7.85 18.51 3.14
N HIS A 36 8.49 19.13 2.14
CA HIS A 36 9.80 19.77 2.33
C HIS A 36 9.78 20.77 3.49
N ARG A 37 8.81 21.70 3.51
CA ARG A 37 8.64 22.68 4.60
C ARG A 37 8.30 21.99 5.92
N PHE A 38 7.45 20.95 5.87
CA PHE A 38 7.06 20.18 7.05
C PHE A 38 8.27 19.48 7.70
N THR A 39 9.13 18.86 6.91
CA THR A 39 10.33 18.15 7.38
C THR A 39 11.35 19.11 8.00
N THR A 40 11.50 20.32 7.46
CA THR A 40 12.36 21.37 8.02
C THR A 40 11.81 21.87 9.37
N LEU A 41 10.51 22.13 9.46
CA LEU A 41 9.86 22.60 10.68
C LEU A 41 10.01 21.62 11.85
N HIS A 42 10.00 20.33 11.56
CA HIS A 42 10.13 19.26 12.57
C HIS A 42 11.53 18.66 12.63
N SER A 43 12.51 19.30 12.01
CA SER A 43 13.94 18.92 12.07
C SER A 43 14.19 17.46 11.73
N PHE A 44 13.60 16.97 10.64
CA PHE A 44 13.82 15.61 10.20
C PHE A 44 15.28 15.38 9.84
N THR A 45 15.80 14.22 10.21
CA THR A 45 17.14 13.79 9.80
C THR A 45 17.22 13.69 8.28
N LYS A 46 18.36 14.10 7.73
CA LYS A 46 18.66 14.05 6.30
C LYS A 46 19.85 13.11 6.06
N PRO A 47 19.85 12.30 4.99
CA PRO A 47 18.86 12.28 3.90
C PRO A 47 17.49 11.67 4.28
N ASN A 48 17.46 10.78 5.29
CA ASN A 48 16.26 10.04 5.68
C ASN A 48 16.03 10.12 7.20
N ASP A 49 14.77 10.25 7.62
CA ASP A 49 14.37 10.15 9.03
C ASP A 49 13.59 8.85 9.23
N ILE A 50 14.20 7.91 9.95
CA ILE A 50 13.60 6.59 10.18
C ILE A 50 12.28 6.67 10.96
N ARG A 51 12.13 7.67 11.84
CA ARG A 51 10.89 7.87 12.61
C ARG A 51 9.75 8.24 11.68
N ALA A 52 10.02 9.14 10.73
CA ALA A 52 9.05 9.57 9.74
C ALA A 52 8.58 8.41 8.86
N LEU A 53 9.52 7.60 8.37
CA LEU A 53 9.19 6.45 7.52
C LEU A 53 8.40 5.38 8.28
N ASN A 54 8.78 5.11 9.53
CA ASN A 54 8.04 4.16 10.37
C ASN A 54 6.62 4.68 10.71
N LEU A 55 6.45 5.99 10.93
CA LEU A 55 5.13 6.62 11.08
C LEU A 55 4.29 6.44 9.80
N MET A 56 4.85 6.72 8.63
CA MET A 56 4.16 6.51 7.34
C MET A 56 3.74 5.04 7.17
N ASN A 57 4.61 4.09 7.53
CA ASN A 57 4.31 2.66 7.48
C ASN A 57 3.18 2.24 8.43
N ALA A 58 3.17 2.79 9.65
CA ALA A 58 2.09 2.56 10.61
C ALA A 58 0.76 3.11 10.10
N CYS A 59 0.77 4.30 9.47
CA CYS A 59 -0.41 4.89 8.84
C CYS A 59 -0.94 4.02 7.69
N ALA A 60 -0.06 3.53 6.82
CA ALA A 60 -0.45 2.65 5.73
C ALA A 60 -1.04 1.32 6.22
N THR A 61 -0.45 0.76 7.28
CA THR A 61 -0.97 -0.44 7.95
C THR A 61 -2.37 -0.18 8.50
N ALA A 62 -2.58 0.94 9.17
CA ALA A 62 -3.89 1.34 9.70
C ALA A 62 -4.92 1.55 8.57
N VAL A 63 -4.56 2.18 7.45
CA VAL A 63 -5.41 2.28 6.25
C VAL A 63 -5.84 0.90 5.75
N MET A 64 -4.91 -0.07 5.69
CA MET A 64 -5.23 -1.44 5.27
C MET A 64 -6.18 -2.16 6.25
N HIS A 65 -6.14 -1.83 7.54
CA HIS A 65 -7.08 -2.37 8.54
C HIS A 65 -8.45 -1.70 8.46
N ASP A 66 -8.50 -0.37 8.40
CA ASP A 66 -9.72 0.43 8.52
C ASP A 66 -10.61 0.36 7.28
N LEU A 67 -10.04 0.28 6.08
CA LEU A 67 -10.81 0.17 4.82
C LEU A 67 -11.42 -1.22 4.57
N GLY A 68 -11.35 -2.13 5.55
CA GLY A 68 -11.98 -3.44 5.50
C GLY A 68 -11.15 -4.49 4.73
N GLY A 69 -11.08 -5.68 5.31
CA GLY A 69 -10.25 -6.80 4.84
C GLY A 69 -10.51 -7.19 3.38
N ALA A 70 -9.39 -7.38 2.66
CA ALA A 70 -9.24 -7.80 1.25
C ALA A 70 -9.40 -6.73 0.15
N ALA A 71 -9.90 -5.52 0.42
CA ALA A 71 -9.99 -4.48 -0.62
C ALA A 71 -8.61 -4.06 -1.14
N ILE A 72 -7.68 -3.78 -0.21
CA ILE A 72 -6.28 -3.45 -0.50
C ILE A 72 -5.43 -4.72 -0.42
N SER A 73 -4.72 -5.06 -1.50
CA SER A 73 -3.86 -6.25 -1.56
C SER A 73 -2.39 -5.96 -1.28
N LEU A 74 -1.94 -4.75 -1.61
CA LEU A 74 -0.57 -4.26 -1.43
C LEU A 74 -0.61 -2.76 -1.18
N ALA A 75 0.32 -2.27 -0.38
CA ALA A 75 0.68 -0.87 -0.35
C ALA A 75 2.20 -0.73 -0.43
N TYR A 76 2.68 0.33 -1.08
CA TYR A 76 4.10 0.65 -1.20
C TYR A 76 4.35 2.11 -0.85
N GLY A 77 5.33 2.37 0.01
CA GLY A 77 5.68 3.72 0.46
C GLY A 77 7.16 4.04 0.30
N THR A 78 7.43 5.29 -0.06
CA THR A 78 8.78 5.86 -0.13
C THR A 78 8.70 7.37 0.09
N SER A 79 9.69 7.96 0.78
CA SER A 79 9.66 9.38 1.14
C SER A 79 8.36 9.76 1.87
N ASP A 80 7.58 10.66 1.28
CA ASP A 80 6.31 11.22 1.72
C ASP A 80 5.11 10.72 0.88
N GLU A 81 5.31 9.71 0.03
CA GLU A 81 4.25 9.09 -0.76
C GLU A 81 3.93 7.66 -0.31
N PHE A 82 2.67 7.26 -0.51
CA PHE A 82 2.20 5.88 -0.38
C PHE A 82 1.21 5.53 -1.49
N SER A 83 1.33 4.33 -2.04
CA SER A 83 0.44 3.80 -3.08
C SER A 83 -0.29 2.56 -2.58
N PHE A 84 -1.62 2.56 -2.65
CA PHE A 84 -2.49 1.46 -2.23
C PHE A 84 -3.10 0.77 -3.44
N LEU A 85 -2.80 -0.51 -3.64
CA LEU A 85 -3.38 -1.36 -4.68
C LEU A 85 -4.69 -1.97 -4.18
N LEU A 86 -5.79 -1.53 -4.78
CA LEU A 86 -7.09 -2.15 -4.62
C LEU A 86 -7.27 -3.22 -5.69
N ARG A 87 -7.88 -4.34 -5.28
CA ARG A 87 -8.16 -5.48 -6.17
C ARG A 87 -9.03 -5.08 -7.34
N ARG A 88 -8.88 -5.82 -8.43
CA ARG A 88 -9.64 -5.64 -9.66
C ARG A 88 -11.15 -5.72 -9.42
N GLU A 89 -11.57 -6.61 -8.52
CA GLU A 89 -12.96 -6.89 -8.15
C GLU A 89 -13.48 -5.98 -7.03
N CYS A 90 -12.68 -5.00 -6.56
CA CYS A 90 -13.07 -4.12 -5.47
C CYS A 90 -14.29 -3.27 -5.86
N ASP A 91 -15.37 -3.38 -5.11
CA ASP A 91 -16.60 -2.60 -5.35
C ASP A 91 -16.90 -1.59 -4.23
N LEU A 92 -15.87 -1.25 -3.45
CA LEU A 92 -16.01 -0.32 -2.33
C LEU A 92 -16.51 1.04 -2.84
N PHE A 93 -17.55 1.55 -2.18
CA PHE A 93 -18.23 2.80 -2.51
C PHE A 93 -18.73 2.90 -3.95
N ASP A 94 -19.11 1.78 -4.56
CA ASP A 94 -19.54 1.68 -5.97
C ASP A 94 -18.46 2.23 -6.93
N ARG A 95 -17.19 2.06 -6.54
CA ARG A 95 -16.00 2.55 -7.25
C ARG A 95 -16.02 4.06 -7.50
N ARG A 96 -16.74 4.84 -6.68
CA ARG A 96 -16.74 6.31 -6.76
C ARG A 96 -15.37 6.85 -6.38
N GLU A 97 -14.69 7.45 -7.35
CA GLU A 97 -13.32 7.94 -7.20
C GLU A 97 -13.18 8.88 -5.99
N ALA A 98 -14.07 9.88 -5.90
CA ALA A 98 -14.04 10.85 -4.82
C ALA A 98 -14.16 10.20 -3.43
N LYS A 99 -14.98 9.16 -3.28
CA LYS A 99 -15.14 8.44 -2.01
C LYS A 99 -13.91 7.61 -1.68
N LEU A 100 -13.36 6.89 -2.66
CA LEU A 100 -12.16 6.08 -2.48
C LEU A 100 -10.96 6.94 -2.06
N VAL A 101 -10.65 7.98 -2.84
CA VAL A 101 -9.51 8.86 -2.61
C VAL A 101 -9.65 9.61 -1.28
N SER A 102 -10.80 10.26 -1.04
CA SER A 102 -11.00 11.02 0.20
C SER A 102 -10.95 10.14 1.45
N THR A 103 -11.44 8.90 1.38
CA THR A 103 -11.39 7.98 2.51
C THR A 103 -9.96 7.56 2.83
N VAL A 104 -9.18 7.13 1.83
CA VAL A 104 -7.75 6.78 2.03
C VAL A 104 -6.97 7.95 2.61
N VAL A 105 -7.09 9.14 2.00
CA VAL A 105 -6.38 10.35 2.45
C VAL A 105 -6.77 10.74 3.87
N SER A 106 -8.07 10.70 4.20
CA SER A 106 -8.57 11.09 5.52
C SER A 106 -8.09 10.13 6.61
N ILE A 107 -8.18 8.82 6.37
CA ILE A 107 -7.70 7.80 7.32
C ILE A 107 -6.20 7.94 7.51
N PHE A 108 -5.42 8.05 6.42
CA PHE A 108 -3.97 8.19 6.52
C PHE A 108 -3.56 9.44 7.29
N THR A 109 -4.17 10.59 6.99
CA THR A 109 -3.89 11.86 7.67
C THR A 109 -4.25 11.79 9.16
N ALA A 110 -5.40 11.20 9.50
CA ALA A 110 -5.84 11.06 10.88
C ALA A 110 -4.86 10.20 11.69
N HIS A 111 -4.44 9.05 11.15
CA HIS A 111 -3.43 8.19 11.78
C HIS A 111 -2.06 8.86 11.87
N TYR A 112 -1.65 9.64 10.85
CA TYR A 112 -0.39 10.36 10.90
C TYR A 112 -0.32 11.33 12.09
N ILE A 113 -1.43 12.03 12.35
CA ILE A 113 -1.55 12.93 13.50
C ILE A 113 -1.65 12.16 14.81
N ALA A 114 -2.49 11.13 14.86
CA ALA A 114 -2.77 10.36 16.08
C ALA A 114 -1.53 9.59 16.58
N LEU A 115 -0.78 8.99 15.66
CA LEU A 115 0.41 8.18 15.95
C LEU A 115 1.68 9.03 16.09
N TRP A 116 1.65 10.31 15.73
CA TRP A 116 2.82 11.19 15.81
C TRP A 116 3.60 11.09 17.14
N PRO A 117 2.96 11.14 18.33
CA PRO A 117 3.67 11.10 19.60
C PRO A 117 4.47 9.80 19.84
N ASP A 118 4.05 8.69 19.22
CA ASP A 118 4.70 7.39 19.37
C ASP A 118 6.02 7.32 18.59
N PHE A 119 6.09 8.01 17.45
CA PHE A 119 7.28 8.02 16.58
C PHE A 119 8.17 9.24 16.81
N PHE A 120 7.61 10.34 17.30
CA PHE A 120 8.32 11.60 17.58
C PHE A 120 8.16 12.01 19.05
N PRO A 121 8.65 11.19 20.00
CA PRO A 121 8.52 11.50 21.42
C PRO A 121 9.21 12.82 21.75
N GLY A 122 8.50 13.69 22.46
CA GLY A 122 8.99 15.02 22.85
C GLY A 122 8.98 16.08 21.74
N VAL A 123 8.62 15.75 20.50
CA VAL A 123 8.45 16.73 19.42
C VAL A 123 6.95 16.99 19.24
N THR A 124 6.52 18.20 19.57
CA THR A 124 5.11 18.58 19.35
C THR A 124 4.86 18.82 17.86
N LEU A 125 3.76 18.27 17.34
CA LEU A 125 3.32 18.52 15.98
C LEU A 125 2.89 19.99 15.82
N GLN A 126 3.55 20.71 14.93
CA GLN A 126 3.35 22.15 14.73
C GLN A 126 2.48 22.44 13.50
N ARG A 127 1.84 23.62 13.49
CA ARG A 127 1.10 24.10 12.31
C ARG A 127 2.08 24.61 11.22
N PRO A 128 1.75 24.44 9.93
CA PRO A 128 0.57 23.75 9.40
C PRO A 128 0.63 22.24 9.65
N LEU A 129 -0.52 21.66 10.01
CA LEU A 129 -0.64 20.22 10.22
C LEU A 129 -0.37 19.47 8.90
N PRO A 130 0.13 18.22 8.97
CA PRO A 130 0.39 17.42 7.80
C PRO A 130 -0.93 17.20 7.06
N SER A 131 -0.85 17.23 5.73
CA SER A 131 -1.98 16.92 4.86
C SER A 131 -1.44 16.22 3.63
N PHE A 132 -2.28 15.37 3.05
CA PHE A 132 -1.92 14.59 1.88
C PHE A 132 -2.88 14.92 0.74
N ASP A 133 -2.37 14.93 -0.49
CA ASP A 133 -3.23 14.82 -1.66
C ASP A 133 -3.45 13.34 -2.01
N GLY A 134 -4.34 13.07 -2.95
CA GLY A 134 -4.56 11.71 -3.41
C GLY A 134 -5.11 11.67 -4.82
N ARG A 135 -4.81 10.60 -5.55
CA ARG A 135 -5.36 10.32 -6.88
C ARG A 135 -5.58 8.82 -7.06
N ALA A 136 -6.61 8.44 -7.82
CA ALA A 136 -6.84 7.06 -8.21
C ALA A 136 -6.47 6.86 -9.69
N VAL A 137 -5.86 5.73 -10.01
CA VAL A 137 -5.52 5.34 -11.39
C VAL A 137 -5.94 3.90 -11.63
N CYS A 138 -6.67 3.66 -12.73
CA CYS A 138 -7.06 2.31 -13.13
C CYS A 138 -5.96 1.65 -13.97
N TYR A 139 -5.58 0.43 -13.61
CA TYR A 139 -4.66 -0.41 -14.37
C TYR A 139 -5.38 -1.68 -14.85
N PRO A 140 -5.49 -1.88 -16.18
CA PRO A 140 -6.34 -2.95 -16.72
C PRO A 140 -5.73 -4.34 -16.60
N SER A 141 -4.40 -4.44 -16.45
CA SER A 141 -3.68 -5.71 -16.45
C SER A 141 -2.67 -5.81 -15.30
N VAL A 142 -2.32 -7.05 -14.94
CA VAL A 142 -1.28 -7.34 -13.95
C VAL A 142 0.09 -6.79 -14.34
N PRO A 143 0.56 -6.92 -15.60
CA PRO A 143 1.79 -6.26 -16.05
C PRO A 143 1.82 -4.76 -15.75
N ASN A 144 0.73 -4.02 -16.03
CA ASN A 144 0.71 -2.58 -15.74
C ASN A 144 0.84 -2.25 -14.25
N VAL A 145 0.23 -3.07 -13.38
CA VAL A 145 0.36 -2.94 -11.93
C VAL A 145 1.81 -3.19 -11.49
N ARG A 146 2.44 -4.25 -12.03
CA ARG A 146 3.83 -4.57 -11.72
C ARG A 146 4.79 -3.46 -12.17
N ASP A 147 4.61 -2.95 -13.39
CA ASP A 147 5.39 -1.84 -13.93
C ASP A 147 5.23 -0.57 -13.10
N TYR A 148 4.01 -0.29 -12.62
CA TYR A 148 3.76 0.84 -11.73
C TYR A 148 4.58 0.73 -10.43
N PHE A 149 4.53 -0.41 -9.74
CA PHE A 149 5.28 -0.58 -8.48
C PHE A 149 6.79 -0.65 -8.71
N ALA A 150 7.24 -1.25 -9.82
CA ALA A 150 8.63 -1.22 -10.25
C ALA A 150 9.11 0.22 -10.52
N TRP A 151 8.29 1.04 -11.17
CA TRP A 151 8.57 2.46 -11.39
C TRP A 151 8.71 3.24 -10.07
N ARG A 152 7.83 2.98 -9.09
CA ARG A 152 7.93 3.61 -7.76
C ARG A 152 9.16 3.17 -6.98
N GLN A 153 9.55 1.90 -7.07
CA GLN A 153 10.78 1.43 -6.41
C GLN A 153 12.06 1.91 -7.12
N ALA A 154 12.07 1.98 -8.45
CA ALA A 154 13.18 2.56 -9.19
C ALA A 154 13.39 4.04 -8.85
N ASP A 155 12.31 4.81 -8.71
CA ASP A 155 12.35 6.21 -8.29
C ASP A 155 12.87 6.38 -6.86
N CYS A 156 12.45 5.49 -5.94
CA CYS A 156 13.03 5.40 -4.59
C CYS A 156 14.55 5.20 -4.64
N HIS A 157 15.04 4.24 -5.44
CA HIS A 157 16.48 3.98 -5.58
C HIS A 157 17.25 5.22 -6.08
N ILE A 158 16.72 5.87 -7.12
CA ILE A 158 17.35 7.05 -7.75
C ILE A 158 17.40 8.21 -6.76
N ASN A 159 16.28 8.53 -6.12
CA ASN A 159 16.16 9.66 -5.21
C ASN A 159 16.99 9.43 -3.94
N ASN A 160 16.98 8.22 -3.37
CA ASN A 160 17.75 7.93 -2.17
C ASN A 160 19.26 8.00 -2.42
N LEU A 161 19.75 7.44 -3.54
CA LEU A 161 21.18 7.54 -3.88
C LEU A 161 21.61 9.00 -4.11
N TYR A 162 20.79 9.78 -4.82
CA TYR A 162 21.04 11.21 -5.01
C TYR A 162 21.08 11.95 -3.67
N ASN A 163 20.04 11.79 -2.84
CA ASN A 163 19.92 12.48 -1.56
C ASN A 163 21.03 12.10 -0.58
N THR A 164 21.43 10.83 -0.56
CA THR A 164 22.54 10.36 0.28
C THR A 164 23.86 11.03 -0.12
N ALA A 165 24.17 11.06 -1.42
CA ALA A 165 25.35 11.77 -1.91
C ALA A 165 25.28 13.29 -1.65
N PHE A 166 24.11 13.89 -1.89
CA PHE A 166 23.87 15.31 -1.69
C PHE A 166 24.07 15.73 -0.24
N TRP A 167 23.47 15.02 0.72
CA TRP A 167 23.60 15.35 2.13
C TRP A 167 24.96 14.97 2.71
N ALA A 168 25.64 13.94 2.18
CA ALA A 168 27.03 13.66 2.54
C ALA A 168 27.96 14.82 2.13
N LEU A 169 27.79 15.38 0.93
CA LEU A 169 28.54 16.55 0.48
C LEU A 169 28.34 17.76 1.40
N ILE A 170 27.13 17.98 1.90
CA ILE A 170 26.81 19.10 2.78
C ILE A 170 27.31 18.85 4.21
N GLN A 171 26.89 17.74 4.83
CA GLN A 171 27.10 17.50 6.26
C GLN A 171 28.51 17.03 6.58
N MET A 172 29.12 16.22 5.71
CA MET A 172 30.47 15.68 5.91
C MET A 172 31.51 16.46 5.10
N GLY A 173 31.13 16.96 3.92
CA GLY A 173 32.03 17.71 3.03
C GLY A 173 32.02 19.23 3.23
N GLY A 174 31.07 19.77 4.00
CA GLY A 174 30.94 21.21 4.24
C GLY A 174 30.49 22.03 3.02
N ALA A 175 29.99 21.37 1.96
CA ALA A 175 29.51 22.07 0.77
C ALA A 175 28.18 22.80 1.05
N THR A 176 27.96 23.90 0.35
CA THR A 176 26.63 24.53 0.30
C THR A 176 25.67 23.69 -0.56
N PRO A 177 24.33 23.85 -0.42
CA PRO A 177 23.37 23.15 -1.27
C PRO A 177 23.61 23.35 -2.77
N ARG A 178 23.97 24.57 -3.18
CA ARG A 178 24.25 24.90 -4.58
C ARG A 178 25.51 24.20 -5.10
N GLU A 179 26.56 24.09 -4.29
CA GLU A 179 27.78 23.38 -4.67
C GLU A 179 27.56 21.87 -4.74
N ALA A 180 26.77 21.31 -3.82
CA ALA A 180 26.41 19.90 -3.84
C ALA A 180 25.57 19.57 -5.08
N GLU A 181 24.57 20.39 -5.42
CA GLU A 181 23.80 20.28 -6.66
C GLU A 181 24.70 20.34 -7.90
N ALA A 182 25.60 21.33 -7.98
CA ALA A 182 26.52 21.48 -9.10
C ALA A 182 27.48 20.28 -9.22
N THR A 183 27.94 19.72 -8.10
CA THR A 183 28.80 18.53 -8.08
C THR A 183 28.08 17.29 -8.59
N LEU A 184 26.78 17.16 -8.29
CA LEU A 184 25.98 16.00 -8.69
C LEU A 184 25.33 16.16 -10.06
N ALA A 185 25.31 17.36 -10.63
CA ALA A 185 24.76 17.63 -11.95
C ALA A 185 25.46 16.78 -13.03
N GLY A 186 24.68 16.09 -13.85
CA GLY A 186 25.19 15.24 -14.94
C GLY A 186 25.83 13.91 -14.51
N THR A 187 25.98 13.66 -13.21
CA THR A 187 26.57 12.41 -12.71
C THR A 187 25.63 11.22 -12.89
N VAL A 188 26.19 10.04 -13.16
CA VAL A 188 25.44 8.78 -13.17
C VAL A 188 25.46 8.10 -11.80
N ALA A 189 24.77 6.96 -11.65
CA ALA A 189 24.72 6.23 -10.38
C ALA A 189 26.13 5.82 -9.90
N LYS A 190 26.97 5.30 -10.80
CA LYS A 190 28.35 4.88 -10.49
C LYS A 190 29.17 6.03 -9.88
N ASP A 191 29.05 7.24 -10.42
CA ASP A 191 29.78 8.41 -9.91
C ASP A 191 29.33 8.77 -8.49
N LYS A 192 28.02 8.68 -8.20
CA LYS A 192 27.49 8.94 -6.85
C LYS A 192 27.99 7.92 -5.83
N HIS A 193 28.05 6.64 -6.22
CA HIS A 193 28.67 5.59 -5.41
C HIS A 193 30.15 5.88 -5.13
N GLU A 194 30.90 6.28 -6.16
CA GLU A 194 32.31 6.63 -6.03
C GLU A 194 32.52 7.86 -5.12
N ILE A 195 31.70 8.90 -5.26
CA ILE A 195 31.73 10.08 -4.38
C ILE A 195 31.52 9.67 -2.91
N LEU A 196 30.48 8.88 -2.64
CA LEU A 196 30.16 8.39 -1.29
C LEU A 196 31.31 7.56 -0.70
N PHE A 197 31.84 6.62 -1.48
CA PHE A 197 32.86 5.71 -0.99
C PHE A 197 34.22 6.38 -0.85
N SER A 198 34.72 7.05 -1.89
CA SER A 198 36.07 7.58 -1.90
C SER A 198 36.25 8.78 -0.99
N ARG A 199 35.28 9.72 -0.97
CA ARG A 199 35.36 10.95 -0.16
C ARG A 199 34.88 10.75 1.28
N PHE A 200 33.80 10.00 1.47
CA PHE A 200 33.12 9.93 2.77
C PHE A 200 33.19 8.55 3.43
N LYS A 201 33.80 7.55 2.77
CA LYS A 201 33.87 6.16 3.24
C LYS A 201 32.49 5.55 3.51
N VAL A 202 31.45 6.06 2.83
CA VAL A 202 30.08 5.56 2.92
C VAL A 202 29.86 4.52 1.83
N ASN A 203 29.55 3.29 2.24
CA ASN A 203 29.12 2.24 1.31
C ASN A 203 27.59 2.24 1.21
N TYR A 204 27.05 2.80 0.13
CA TYR A 204 25.60 2.88 -0.09
C TYR A 204 24.88 1.53 0.06
N ASN A 205 25.51 0.42 -0.34
CA ASN A 205 24.89 -0.91 -0.23
C ASN A 205 24.72 -1.39 1.22
N GLN A 206 25.34 -0.72 2.19
CA GLN A 206 25.17 -0.97 3.63
C GLN A 206 24.15 -0.04 4.28
N GLU A 207 23.60 0.94 3.54
CA GLU A 207 22.46 1.73 4.02
C GLU A 207 21.26 0.82 4.29
N LEU A 208 20.39 1.24 5.20
CA LEU A 208 19.21 0.46 5.58
C LEU A 208 18.31 0.19 4.37
N GLU A 209 17.79 -1.04 4.29
CA GLU A 209 16.92 -1.46 3.17
C GLU A 209 15.66 -0.58 3.08
N ILE A 210 15.10 -0.09 4.19
CA ILE A 210 13.95 0.84 4.15
C ILE A 210 14.25 2.12 3.37
N PHE A 211 15.48 2.64 3.44
CA PHE A 211 15.90 3.82 2.68
C PHE A 211 16.15 3.47 1.21
N ARG A 212 16.75 2.30 0.97
CA ARG A 212 17.13 1.86 -0.37
C ARG A 212 15.99 1.29 -1.18
N LYS A 213 14.98 0.68 -0.56
CA LYS A 213 13.93 -0.13 -1.21
C LYS A 213 12.52 0.38 -0.95
N GLY A 214 12.35 1.33 -0.02
CA GLY A 214 11.04 1.72 0.48
C GLY A 214 10.42 0.64 1.37
N SER A 215 9.12 0.75 1.58
CA SER A 215 8.35 -0.15 2.45
C SER A 215 7.19 -0.77 1.69
N VAL A 216 7.10 -2.08 1.75
CA VAL A 216 6.05 -2.88 1.12
C VAL A 216 5.17 -3.43 2.22
N VAL A 217 3.88 -3.12 2.17
CA VAL A 217 2.89 -3.51 3.19
C VAL A 217 1.85 -4.39 2.54
N TYR A 218 1.64 -5.60 3.04
CA TYR A 218 0.66 -6.52 2.47
C TYR A 218 0.12 -7.49 3.52
N ARG A 219 -1.03 -8.11 3.21
CA ARG A 219 -1.58 -9.18 4.06
C ARG A 219 -0.89 -10.49 3.74
N ASN A 220 -0.23 -11.08 4.74
CA ASN A 220 0.48 -12.34 4.57
C ASN A 220 -0.48 -13.52 4.70
N TYR A 221 -1.03 -13.97 3.57
CA TYR A 221 -1.88 -15.16 3.55
C TYR A 221 -1.10 -16.47 3.49
N GLY A 222 0.17 -16.44 3.08
CA GLY A 222 1.04 -17.63 2.99
C GLY A 222 1.36 -18.23 4.37
N ALA A 223 1.60 -17.40 5.39
CA ALA A 223 1.81 -17.89 6.76
C ALA A 223 0.61 -18.70 7.29
N VAL A 224 -0.60 -18.42 6.80
CA VAL A 224 -1.81 -19.11 7.25
C VAL A 224 -2.02 -20.44 6.50
N SER A 225 -1.43 -20.65 5.31
CA SER A 225 -1.45 -21.97 4.66
C SER A 225 -0.53 -22.97 5.35
N ASP A 226 0.63 -22.54 5.83
CA ASP A 226 1.63 -23.41 6.45
C ASP A 226 1.15 -23.93 7.82
N LEU A 227 0.51 -23.06 8.63
CA LEU A 227 -0.10 -23.45 9.91
C LEU A 227 -1.27 -24.44 9.78
N ALA A 228 -1.93 -24.48 8.62
CA ALA A 228 -3.04 -25.41 8.41
C ALA A 228 -2.58 -26.81 7.95
N GLY A 229 -1.37 -26.92 7.40
CA GLY A 229 -0.77 -28.22 7.07
C GLY A 229 -0.37 -29.03 8.31
N GLU A 230 -0.20 -28.36 9.46
CA GLU A 230 0.12 -29.00 10.74
C GLU A 230 -1.15 -29.48 11.48
N GLU A 231 -2.30 -28.81 11.31
CA GLU A 231 -3.58 -29.22 11.92
C GLU A 231 -4.29 -30.38 11.18
N GLU A 232 -3.89 -30.72 9.95
CA GLU A 232 -4.48 -31.82 9.16
C GLU A 232 -3.98 -33.23 9.59
N GLY A 233 -3.13 -33.31 10.63
CA GLY A 233 -2.54 -34.57 11.12
C GLY A 233 -3.32 -35.35 12.17
N GLU A 234 -4.32 -34.77 12.85
CA GLU A 234 -5.00 -35.45 13.98
C GLU A 234 -6.53 -35.17 14.02
N GLY A 235 -7.32 -36.21 13.73
CA GLY A 235 -8.78 -36.31 13.99
C GLY A 235 -9.68 -35.60 12.96
N GLU A 236 -10.82 -36.13 12.51
CA GLU A 236 -11.63 -37.26 12.96
C GLU A 236 -12.62 -37.57 11.81
N LYS A 237 -12.90 -38.86 11.60
CA LYS A 237 -14.06 -39.33 10.85
C LYS A 237 -15.31 -38.89 11.60
N ASP A 238 -16.31 -38.35 10.93
CA ASP A 238 -17.70 -38.63 11.28
C ASP A 238 -18.70 -38.20 10.22
N GLU A 239 -19.82 -38.91 10.28
CA GLU A 239 -20.76 -39.24 9.22
C GLU A 239 -21.80 -38.16 8.87
N VAL A 240 -22.45 -38.45 7.74
CA VAL A 240 -23.59 -37.82 7.08
C VAL A 240 -24.81 -37.69 8.00
N ALA A 241 -25.44 -36.51 8.03
CA ALA A 241 -26.89 -36.37 8.24
C ALA A 241 -27.44 -35.08 7.61
N ASP A 242 -28.67 -35.21 7.11
CA ASP A 242 -29.33 -34.42 6.08
C ASP A 242 -30.35 -33.41 6.65
N GLU A 243 -30.81 -32.54 5.74
CA GLU A 243 -32.12 -31.87 5.66
C GLU A 243 -32.43 -30.54 6.41
N SER A 244 -32.49 -29.50 5.57
CA SER A 244 -33.56 -28.50 5.38
C SER A 244 -34.01 -27.57 6.53
N LYS A 245 -33.87 -26.25 6.29
CA LYS A 245 -34.99 -25.28 6.18
C LYS A 245 -34.48 -23.87 5.85
N GLU A 246 -35.05 -23.32 4.78
CA GLU A 246 -34.99 -21.90 4.42
C GLU A 246 -35.83 -21.06 5.38
N GLU A 247 -35.33 -19.88 5.76
CA GLU A 247 -36.20 -18.72 6.01
C GLU A 247 -35.43 -17.41 5.80
N LYS A 248 -36.02 -16.53 4.98
CA LYS A 248 -35.54 -15.21 4.61
C LYS A 248 -35.78 -14.19 5.73
N LYS A 249 -34.77 -13.40 6.08
CA LYS A 249 -34.95 -12.04 6.63
C LYS A 249 -33.88 -11.09 6.08
N GLU A 250 -34.36 -10.05 5.43
CA GLU A 250 -33.59 -8.92 4.90
C GLU A 250 -32.98 -8.09 6.04
N ALA A 251 -31.69 -7.76 5.92
CA ALA A 251 -31.08 -6.64 6.63
C ALA A 251 -29.89 -6.10 5.82
N SER A 252 -29.98 -4.81 5.53
CA SER A 252 -28.97 -3.93 4.92
C SER A 252 -27.61 -4.03 5.63
N SER A 253 -26.59 -4.46 4.91
CA SER A 253 -25.17 -4.28 5.24
C SER A 253 -24.33 -4.55 3.99
N SER A 254 -23.65 -3.52 3.49
CA SER A 254 -22.73 -3.60 2.35
C SER A 254 -21.54 -4.49 2.70
N ARG A 255 -21.65 -5.77 2.34
CA ARG A 255 -20.61 -6.78 2.51
C ARG A 255 -20.11 -7.16 1.13
N THR A 256 -19.01 -6.53 0.71
CA THR A 256 -18.26 -6.89 -0.50
C THR A 256 -17.76 -8.33 -0.35
N GLN A 257 -18.50 -9.28 -0.90
CA GLN A 257 -18.04 -10.64 -1.14
C GLN A 257 -17.63 -10.74 -2.61
N PRO A 258 -16.40 -11.19 -2.93
CA PRO A 258 -16.01 -11.43 -4.32
C PRO A 258 -16.81 -12.62 -4.87
N LEU A 259 -17.77 -12.34 -5.76
CA LEU A 259 -18.78 -13.29 -6.23
C LEU A 259 -18.30 -14.29 -7.30
N GLU A 260 -17.04 -14.25 -7.74
CA GLU A 260 -16.58 -15.12 -8.84
C GLU A 260 -15.52 -16.16 -8.45
N ALA A 261 -15.02 -16.15 -7.21
CA ALA A 261 -14.05 -17.15 -6.72
C ALA A 261 -14.67 -18.32 -5.93
N MET A 262 -16.01 -18.35 -5.77
CA MET A 262 -16.71 -19.22 -4.81
C MET A 262 -17.65 -20.26 -5.41
N GLN A 263 -17.60 -20.53 -6.72
CA GLN A 263 -18.34 -21.65 -7.29
C GLN A 263 -17.66 -22.98 -6.91
N GLY A 264 -18.30 -23.74 -6.01
CA GLY A 264 -17.92 -25.11 -5.65
C GLY A 264 -17.67 -25.39 -4.16
N LYS A 265 -17.63 -24.39 -3.28
CA LYS A 265 -17.37 -24.58 -1.83
C LYS A 265 -18.65 -24.48 -1.00
N SER A 266 -18.79 -25.36 -0.01
CA SER A 266 -19.88 -25.31 0.96
C SER A 266 -19.86 -23.98 1.75
N ARG A 267 -21.03 -23.48 2.15
CA ARG A 267 -21.19 -22.25 2.96
C ARG A 267 -20.33 -22.27 4.24
N ALA A 268 -20.07 -23.47 4.79
CA ALA A 268 -19.17 -23.66 5.92
C ALA A 268 -17.69 -23.45 5.56
N GLN A 269 -17.24 -23.96 4.41
CA GLN A 269 -15.88 -23.74 3.88
C GLN A 269 -15.64 -22.26 3.56
N GLN A 270 -16.63 -21.59 2.95
CA GLN A 270 -16.58 -20.15 2.68
C GLN A 270 -16.42 -19.33 3.98
N LYS A 271 -17.16 -19.70 5.04
CA LYS A 271 -17.07 -19.04 6.35
C LYS A 271 -15.73 -19.31 7.04
N ARG A 272 -15.17 -20.51 6.90
CA ARG A 272 -13.86 -20.90 7.45
C ARG A 272 -12.72 -20.16 6.74
N GLU A 273 -12.75 -20.08 5.42
CA GLU A 273 -11.79 -19.31 4.61
C GLU A 273 -11.88 -17.82 4.91
N ALA A 274 -13.08 -17.25 5.02
CA ALA A 274 -13.28 -15.86 5.41
C ALA A 274 -12.71 -15.56 6.81
N LYS A 275 -12.86 -16.49 7.77
CA LYS A 275 -12.28 -16.36 9.12
C LYS A 275 -10.75 -16.50 9.10
N LYS A 276 -10.20 -17.36 8.24
CA LYS A 276 -8.76 -17.54 8.01
C LYS A 276 -8.13 -16.27 7.40
N LEU A 277 -8.81 -15.70 6.42
CA LEU A 277 -8.49 -14.42 5.77
C LEU A 277 -8.51 -13.24 6.74
N ALA A 278 -9.48 -13.20 7.65
CA ALA A 278 -9.59 -12.16 8.66
C ALA A 278 -8.45 -12.18 9.69
N LYS A 279 -7.77 -13.34 9.85
CA LYS A 279 -6.61 -13.50 10.74
C LYS A 279 -5.27 -13.20 10.07
N ALA A 280 -5.23 -12.95 8.76
CA ALA A 280 -3.97 -12.69 8.08
C ALA A 280 -3.36 -11.37 8.54
N GLU A 281 -2.15 -11.46 9.05
CA GLU A 281 -1.37 -10.33 9.55
C GLU A 281 -0.98 -9.40 8.39
N VAL A 282 -1.01 -8.10 8.65
CA VAL A 282 -0.43 -7.10 7.76
C VAL A 282 1.05 -7.01 8.10
N VAL A 283 1.90 -7.38 7.16
CA VAL A 283 3.35 -7.38 7.34
C VAL A 283 3.97 -6.22 6.56
N ILE A 284 5.08 -5.70 7.08
CA ILE A 284 5.90 -4.67 6.45
C ILE A 284 7.25 -5.29 6.10
N GLU A 285 7.65 -5.22 4.83
CA GLU A 285 8.95 -5.69 4.36
C GLU A 285 9.68 -4.60 3.56
N HIS A 286 11.02 -4.69 3.51
CA HIS A 286 11.88 -3.80 2.74
C HIS A 286 12.66 -4.63 1.71
N VAL A 287 11.97 -5.01 0.63
CA VAL A 287 12.46 -5.98 -0.35
C VAL A 287 12.30 -5.46 -1.77
N ASP A 288 13.05 -6.05 -2.70
CA ASP A 288 12.91 -5.78 -4.13
C ASP A 288 11.57 -6.31 -4.67
N ILE A 289 10.73 -5.42 -5.18
CA ILE A 289 9.44 -5.73 -5.82
C ILE A 289 9.48 -5.53 -7.34
N ILE A 290 10.65 -5.18 -7.89
CA ILE A 290 10.86 -5.09 -9.34
C ILE A 290 10.91 -6.50 -9.95
N LYS A 291 11.66 -7.42 -9.32
CA LYS A 291 11.85 -8.80 -9.81
C LYS A 291 10.65 -9.72 -9.55
N ASP A 292 10.53 -10.75 -10.37
CA ASP A 292 9.46 -11.77 -10.29
C ASP A 292 9.39 -12.47 -8.93
N ALA A 293 10.53 -12.72 -8.30
CA ALA A 293 10.62 -13.49 -7.06
C ALA A 293 9.72 -12.97 -5.92
N PHE A 294 9.47 -11.66 -5.84
CA PHE A 294 8.54 -11.11 -4.85
C PHE A 294 7.10 -11.54 -5.12
N TRP A 295 6.68 -11.42 -6.38
CA TRP A 295 5.32 -11.68 -6.85
C TRP A 295 5.00 -13.17 -6.90
N GLU A 296 5.95 -14.00 -7.34
CA GLU A 296 5.82 -15.46 -7.39
C GLU A 296 5.67 -16.08 -6.00
N LYS A 297 6.36 -15.53 -4.99
CA LYS A 297 6.20 -15.95 -3.59
C LYS A 297 4.87 -15.49 -2.98
N ARG A 298 4.18 -14.51 -3.60
CA ARG A 298 3.00 -13.84 -3.06
C ARG A 298 1.90 -13.68 -4.12
N PRO A 299 1.46 -14.77 -4.78
CA PRO A 299 0.54 -14.68 -5.92
C PRO A 299 -0.81 -14.04 -5.55
N TRP A 300 -1.22 -14.15 -4.27
CA TRP A 300 -2.45 -13.58 -3.73
C TRP A 300 -2.55 -12.05 -3.81
N ILE A 301 -1.42 -11.36 -4.03
CA ILE A 301 -1.39 -9.90 -4.20
C ILE A 301 -2.04 -9.49 -5.52
N LEU A 302 -1.75 -10.22 -6.60
CA LEU A 302 -2.20 -9.91 -7.97
C LEU A 302 -3.41 -10.73 -8.40
N HIS A 303 -3.50 -11.97 -7.93
CA HIS A 303 -4.59 -12.90 -8.26
C HIS A 303 -5.22 -13.38 -6.96
N TRP A 304 -6.55 -13.27 -6.79
CA TRP A 304 -7.21 -13.79 -5.60
C TRP A 304 -7.39 -15.32 -5.64
N THR A 305 -6.30 -16.07 -5.83
CA THR A 305 -6.30 -17.53 -5.80
C THR A 305 -5.66 -18.03 -4.51
N LEU A 306 -6.40 -17.95 -3.41
CA LEU A 306 -6.06 -18.76 -2.24
C LEU A 306 -6.35 -20.23 -2.54
N GLY A 307 -5.29 -20.97 -2.86
CA GLY A 307 -5.36 -22.43 -3.05
C GLY A 307 -5.70 -22.90 -4.47
N ARG A 308 -5.62 -22.06 -5.51
CA ARG A 308 -5.55 -22.55 -6.91
C ARG A 308 -4.16 -22.28 -7.49
N ARG A 309 -3.60 -23.28 -8.17
CA ARG A 309 -2.46 -23.10 -9.08
C ARG A 309 -2.80 -21.95 -10.03
N ASN A 310 -1.81 -21.11 -10.30
CA ASN A 310 -1.90 -20.01 -11.26
C ASN A 310 -2.45 -20.54 -12.61
N GLU A 311 -3.74 -20.33 -12.87
CA GLU A 311 -4.39 -20.75 -14.12
C GLU A 311 -3.87 -19.92 -15.32
N TYR A 312 -3.11 -18.85 -15.08
CA TYR A 312 -2.39 -18.05 -16.08
C TYR A 312 -0.89 -18.38 -16.19
N GLY A 313 -0.42 -19.42 -15.48
CA GLY A 313 0.98 -19.85 -15.47
C GLY A 313 1.40 -20.74 -16.64
N GLY A 314 0.62 -20.82 -17.73
CA GLY A 314 0.96 -21.72 -18.83
C GLY A 314 0.13 -21.52 -20.09
N THR A 315 0.56 -20.59 -20.93
CA THR A 315 0.64 -20.77 -22.38
C THR A 315 1.69 -19.80 -22.92
N MET A 316 2.97 -20.19 -22.85
CA MET A 316 3.88 -19.82 -23.93
C MET A 316 3.56 -20.75 -25.10
N GLN A 317 3.05 -20.19 -26.18
CA GLN A 317 3.30 -20.68 -27.54
C GLN A 317 4.15 -19.63 -28.24
#